data_AF-A0A8D8ZFF3-F1
#
_entry.id   AF-A0A8D8ZFF3-F1
#
_cell.length_a   1.000
_cell.length_b   1.000
_cell.length_c   1.000
_cell.angle_alpha   90.00
_cell.angle_beta   90.00
_cell.angle_gamma   90.00
#
_symmetry.space_group_name_H-M   'P 1'
#
loop_
_entity.id
_entity.type
_entity.pdbx_description
1 polymer ?
#
loop_
_entity_poly.entity_id
_entity_poly.type
_entity_poly.pdbx_seq_one_letter_code
_entity_poly.pdbx_strand_id
1 'polypeptide(L)'
;VGVGTGVLHSTLNNLDLTVDIVPIDMVVNALLATAWYRGSSDHQSIPIYNFVSSCQSPITHRRFYEQSEEFGLQWPTIRAVWYCSYVSTKSRLLYFMLHFFLHIIPGFFLDSLLVISGQKPILSKIYSKLSKASFSLEYFAFGTWKWRNDNVQSLWSQLGMQDKSLFFFDMGQMNWREFCRAIMLGMRVYLVKDGIHTLPAARRKWQRLWIAHNILK
;
A
#
# COMPACT_ATOMS: atom_id res chain seq x y z
N VAL A 1 5.87 2.71 0.04
CA VAL A 1 6.89 3.79 0.01
C VAL A 1 7.39 4.16 1.39
N GLY A 2 6.60 4.86 2.23
CA GLY A 2 7.10 5.40 3.50
C GLY A 2 7.78 4.37 4.41
N VAL A 3 7.18 3.19 4.57
CA VAL A 3 7.77 2.08 5.35
C VAL A 3 9.07 1.58 4.72
N GLY A 4 9.04 1.20 3.43
CA GLY A 4 10.20 0.68 2.73
C GLY A 4 11.36 1.66 2.56
N THR A 5 11.13 2.98 2.66
CA THR A 5 12.19 4.00 2.67
C THR A 5 12.70 4.31 4.09
N GLY A 6 12.09 3.74 5.13
CA GLY A 6 12.42 4.05 6.52
C GLY A 6 12.00 5.45 6.96
N VAL A 7 10.92 5.99 6.38
CA VAL A 7 10.32 7.27 6.80
C VAL A 7 9.14 7.01 7.73
N LEU A 8 8.38 5.94 7.50
CA LEU A 8 7.20 5.58 8.30
C LEU A 8 7.51 4.38 9.19
N HIS A 9 7.72 4.63 10.47
CA HIS A 9 7.96 3.61 11.50
C HIS A 9 6.74 3.09 12.26
N SER A 10 5.61 3.79 12.28
CA SER A 10 4.43 3.33 13.02
C SER A 10 3.12 3.79 12.42
N THR A 11 2.07 3.00 12.65
CA THR A 11 0.69 3.33 12.28
C THR A 11 -0.30 2.85 13.34
N LEU A 12 -1.48 3.47 13.34
CA LEU A 12 -2.64 3.02 14.08
C LEU A 12 -3.49 2.15 13.14
N ASN A 13 -3.41 0.82 13.28
CA ASN A 13 -4.12 -0.11 12.42
C ASN A 13 -4.32 -1.46 13.11
N ASN A 14 -5.46 -2.11 12.82
CA ASN A 14 -5.73 -3.49 13.22
C ASN A 14 -5.31 -4.46 12.11
N LEU A 15 -4.10 -5.00 12.22
CA LEU A 15 -3.50 -5.87 11.20
C LEU A 15 -4.30 -7.17 10.95
N ASP A 16 -5.17 -7.57 11.87
CA ASP A 16 -5.92 -8.83 11.77
C ASP A 16 -7.22 -8.66 10.96
N LEU A 17 -7.57 -7.43 10.55
CA LEU A 17 -8.73 -7.18 9.71
C LEU A 17 -8.41 -7.41 8.23
N THR A 18 -9.43 -7.88 7.51
CA THR A 18 -9.43 -7.95 6.05
C THR A 18 -9.37 -6.55 5.46
N VAL A 19 -8.52 -6.37 4.45
CA VAL A 19 -8.39 -5.14 3.68
C VAL A 19 -8.86 -5.39 2.25
N ASP A 20 -9.63 -4.46 1.72
CA ASP A 20 -9.98 -4.45 0.29
C ASP A 20 -8.89 -3.75 -0.52
N ILE A 21 -8.18 -4.52 -1.33
CA ILE A 21 -7.14 -4.05 -2.25
C ILE A 21 -7.49 -4.60 -3.62
N VAL A 22 -7.56 -3.76 -4.64
CA VAL A 22 -7.85 -4.20 -6.01
C VAL A 22 -6.79 -3.65 -6.97
N PRO A 23 -6.24 -4.46 -7.88
CA PRO A 23 -5.35 -3.98 -8.93
C PRO A 23 -6.07 -2.96 -9.83
N ILE A 24 -5.42 -1.83 -10.12
CA ILE A 24 -6.06 -0.72 -10.85
C ILE A 24 -6.40 -1.08 -12.30
N ASP A 25 -5.61 -1.94 -12.92
CA ASP A 25 -5.86 -2.54 -14.23
C ASP A 25 -7.16 -3.36 -14.23
N MET A 26 -7.38 -4.19 -13.20
CA MET A 26 -8.64 -4.91 -13.04
C MET A 26 -9.83 -3.96 -12.80
N VAL A 27 -9.64 -2.87 -12.05
CA VAL A 27 -10.68 -1.84 -11.85
C VAL A 27 -11.07 -1.22 -13.19
N VAL A 28 -10.08 -0.86 -14.03
CA VAL A 28 -10.32 -0.28 -15.35
C VAL A 28 -11.03 -1.28 -16.27
N ASN A 29 -10.61 -2.54 -16.27
CA ASN A 29 -11.27 -3.59 -17.06
C ASN A 29 -12.72 -3.80 -16.62
N ALA A 30 -12.99 -3.87 -15.31
CA ALA A 30 -14.34 -3.97 -14.77
C ALA A 30 -15.20 -2.75 -15.14
N LEU A 31 -14.62 -1.54 -15.14
CA LEU A 31 -15.30 -0.32 -15.56
C LEU A 31 -15.67 -0.35 -17.05
N LEU A 32 -14.76 -0.78 -17.92
CA LEU A 32 -15.02 -0.92 -19.36
C LEU A 32 -16.12 -1.95 -19.64
N ALA A 33 -16.04 -3.12 -18.99
CA ALA A 33 -17.07 -4.14 -19.11
C ALA A 33 -18.43 -3.64 -18.59
N THR A 34 -18.44 -2.88 -17.49
CA THR A 34 -19.66 -2.26 -16.96
C THR A 34 -20.24 -1.27 -17.96
N ALA A 35 -19.42 -0.42 -18.57
CA ALA A 35 -19.86 0.55 -19.57
C ALA A 35 -20.47 -0.14 -20.81
N TRP A 36 -19.81 -1.18 -21.31
CA TRP A 36 -20.33 -2.01 -22.41
C TRP A 36 -21.69 -2.64 -22.04
N TYR A 37 -21.78 -3.27 -20.87
CA TYR A 37 -22.99 -3.94 -20.42
C TYR A 37 -24.16 -2.96 -20.26
N ARG A 38 -23.88 -1.75 -19.76
CA ARG A 38 -24.87 -0.67 -19.66
C ARG A 38 -25.31 -0.14 -21.01
N GLY A 39 -24.42 -0.06 -21.99
CA GLY A 39 -24.74 0.39 -23.35
C GLY A 39 -25.46 -0.67 -24.19
N SER A 40 -25.36 -1.95 -23.83
CA SER A 40 -25.86 -3.06 -24.64
C SER A 40 -27.22 -3.62 -24.17
N SER A 41 -27.69 -3.22 -22.99
CA SER A 41 -28.95 -3.74 -22.43
C SER A 41 -29.79 -2.61 -21.84
N ASP A 42 -31.10 -2.68 -22.06
CA ASP A 42 -32.05 -1.79 -21.42
C ASP A 42 -32.22 -2.19 -19.95
N HIS A 43 -31.94 -1.26 -19.06
CA HIS A 43 -31.99 -1.50 -17.63
C HIS A 43 -32.84 -0.43 -16.94
N GLN A 44 -33.90 -0.88 -16.26
CA GLN A 44 -34.84 -0.01 -15.57
C GLN A 44 -34.24 0.73 -14.36
N SER A 45 -33.14 0.22 -13.79
CA SER A 45 -32.45 0.83 -12.65
C SER A 45 -30.95 1.03 -12.92
N ILE A 46 -30.32 1.87 -12.09
CA ILE A 46 -28.87 2.08 -12.07
C ILE A 46 -28.26 1.06 -11.09
N PRO A 47 -27.67 -0.06 -11.57
CA PRO A 47 -27.02 -1.05 -10.73
C PRO A 47 -25.72 -0.49 -10.15
N ILE A 48 -25.38 -0.98 -8.96
CA ILE A 48 -24.13 -0.66 -8.27
C ILE A 48 -23.19 -1.85 -8.41
N TYR A 49 -21.97 -1.59 -8.89
CA TYR A 49 -20.92 -2.61 -9.04
C TYR A 49 -19.83 -2.36 -8.00
N ASN A 50 -19.92 -3.05 -6.86
CA ASN A 50 -18.88 -3.00 -5.84
C ASN A 50 -17.72 -3.91 -6.25
N PHE A 51 -16.64 -3.33 -6.76
CA PHE A 51 -15.43 -4.08 -7.09
C PHE A 51 -14.51 -4.16 -5.86
N VAL A 52 -14.55 -5.31 -5.19
CA VAL A 52 -13.92 -5.56 -3.89
C VAL A 52 -13.20 -6.91 -3.91
N SER A 53 -12.14 -7.04 -3.13
CA SER A 53 -11.36 -8.28 -3.06
C SER A 53 -11.87 -9.24 -2.00
N SER A 54 -12.42 -8.72 -0.91
CA SER A 54 -12.86 -9.47 0.28
C SER A 54 -13.90 -10.57 -0.01
N CYS A 55 -14.74 -10.40 -1.04
CA CYS A 55 -15.77 -11.39 -1.40
C CYS A 55 -15.20 -12.65 -2.06
N GLN A 56 -14.08 -12.56 -2.79
CA GLN A 56 -13.55 -13.66 -3.60
C GLN A 56 -12.14 -14.10 -3.20
N SER A 57 -11.29 -13.17 -2.78
CA SER A 57 -9.91 -13.42 -2.40
C SER A 57 -9.54 -12.54 -1.20
N PRO A 58 -10.07 -12.81 0.01
CA PRO A 58 -9.80 -11.99 1.18
C PRO A 58 -8.33 -12.06 1.59
N ILE A 59 -7.78 -10.92 1.99
CA ILE A 59 -6.44 -10.80 2.57
C ILE A 59 -6.46 -9.88 3.79
N THR A 60 -5.77 -10.27 4.85
CA THR A 60 -5.60 -9.40 6.02
C THR A 60 -4.47 -8.40 5.82
N HIS A 61 -4.55 -7.27 6.50
CA HIS A 61 -3.45 -6.30 6.53
C HIS A 61 -2.11 -6.95 6.92
N ARG A 62 -2.12 -7.87 7.90
CA ARG A 62 -0.95 -8.65 8.34
C ARG A 62 -0.33 -9.43 7.19
N ARG A 63 -1.13 -10.27 6.52
CA ARG A 63 -0.64 -11.14 5.44
C ARG A 63 -0.14 -10.33 4.25
N PHE A 64 -0.83 -9.25 3.90
CA PHE A 64 -0.39 -8.34 2.85
C PHE A 64 0.94 -7.67 3.19
N TYR A 65 1.10 -7.21 4.43
CA TYR A 65 2.34 -6.62 4.92
C TYR A 65 3.50 -7.61 4.87
N GLU A 66 3.34 -8.82 5.43
CA GLU A 66 4.39 -9.84 5.48
C GLU A 66 4.88 -10.22 4.08
N GLN A 67 3.95 -10.43 3.14
CA GLN A 67 4.31 -10.72 1.74
C GLN A 67 4.99 -9.52 1.07
N SER A 68 4.51 -8.30 1.30
CA SER A 68 5.12 -7.09 0.77
C SER A 68 6.53 -6.87 1.33
N GLU A 69 6.75 -7.16 2.62
CA GLU A 69 8.05 -7.04 3.27
C GLU A 69 9.05 -8.06 2.71
N GLU A 70 8.63 -9.33 2.56
CA GLU A 70 9.46 -10.39 1.97
C GLU A 70 10.05 -9.97 0.62
N PHE A 71 9.21 -9.45 -0.29
CA PHE A 71 9.68 -8.99 -1.59
C PHE A 71 10.34 -7.62 -1.53
N GLY A 72 9.90 -6.73 -0.66
CA GLY A 72 10.47 -5.39 -0.49
C GLY A 72 11.93 -5.42 -0.08
N LEU A 73 12.31 -6.37 0.79
CA LEU A 73 13.70 -6.59 1.21
C LEU A 73 14.62 -7.05 0.08
N GLN A 74 14.08 -7.62 -1.00
CA GLN A 74 14.85 -8.00 -2.19
C GLN A 74 15.15 -6.80 -3.11
N TRP A 75 14.32 -5.75 -2.99
CA TRP A 75 14.34 -4.54 -3.82
C TRP A 75 14.53 -3.26 -2.99
N PRO A 76 15.54 -3.18 -2.08
CA PRO A 76 15.77 -1.99 -1.26
C PRO A 76 16.12 -0.80 -2.14
N THR A 77 15.87 0.43 -1.68
CA THR A 77 16.14 1.66 -2.43
C THR A 77 17.34 2.44 -1.94
N ILE A 78 18.11 2.99 -2.88
CA ILE A 78 19.21 3.91 -2.56
C ILE A 78 18.71 5.17 -1.86
N ARG A 79 17.41 5.50 -2.03
CA ARG A 79 16.73 6.62 -1.39
C ARG A 79 16.27 6.32 0.04
N ALA A 80 16.51 5.11 0.56
CA ALA A 80 16.17 4.79 1.94
C ALA A 80 16.94 5.69 2.91
N VAL A 81 16.24 6.24 3.90
CA VAL A 81 16.84 7.09 4.95
C VAL A 81 17.08 6.29 6.23
N TRP A 82 16.30 5.25 6.46
CA TRP A 82 16.45 4.32 7.57
C TRP A 82 16.15 2.87 7.15
N TYR A 83 16.50 1.91 8.00
CA TYR A 83 16.11 0.51 7.81
C TYR A 83 14.59 0.36 7.93
N CYS A 84 14.01 -0.59 7.18
CA CYS A 84 12.60 -0.93 7.28
C CYS A 84 12.32 -1.53 8.66
N SER A 85 11.79 -0.70 9.56
CA SER A 85 11.36 -1.09 10.90
C SER A 85 10.02 -0.43 11.15
N TYR A 86 8.99 -1.25 11.35
CA TYR A 86 7.60 -0.83 11.35
C TYR A 86 6.82 -1.50 12.48
N VAL A 87 6.06 -0.70 13.22
CA VAL A 87 5.20 -1.16 14.31
C VAL A 87 3.77 -0.67 14.06
N SER A 88 2.84 -1.60 13.90
CA SER A 88 1.41 -1.31 13.87
C SER A 88 0.80 -1.57 15.25
N THR A 89 -0.02 -0.66 15.73
CA THR A 89 -0.72 -0.81 17.02
C THR A 89 -2.21 -0.54 16.89
N LYS A 90 -3.01 -1.17 17.75
CA LYS A 90 -4.45 -0.89 17.93
C LYS A 90 -4.69 0.18 19.00
N SER A 91 -3.70 0.46 19.84
CA SER A 91 -3.81 1.43 20.94
C SER A 91 -3.45 2.83 20.45
N ARG A 92 -4.43 3.75 20.52
CA ARG A 92 -4.23 5.18 20.21
C ARG A 92 -3.12 5.79 21.05
N LEU A 93 -3.08 5.50 22.35
CA LEU A 93 -2.05 6.02 23.25
C LEU A 93 -0.65 5.57 22.82
N LEU A 94 -0.48 4.27 22.55
CA LEU A 94 0.80 3.75 22.08
C LEU A 94 1.17 4.33 20.72
N TYR A 95 0.21 4.50 19.81
CA TYR A 95 0.44 5.15 18.53
C TYR A 95 0.95 6.59 18.69
N PHE A 96 0.33 7.40 19.55
CA PHE A 96 0.79 8.77 19.79
C PHE A 96 2.20 8.82 20.38
N MET A 97 2.53 7.92 21.31
CA MET A 97 3.89 7.79 21.84
C MET A 97 4.88 7.44 20.73
N LEU A 98 4.61 6.38 19.96
CA LEU A 98 5.47 5.96 18.84
C LEU A 98 5.61 7.06 17.78
N HIS A 99 4.53 7.75 17.44
CA HIS A 99 4.55 8.84 16.48
C HIS A 99 5.42 10.01 16.97
N PHE A 100 5.30 10.37 18.24
CA PHE A 100 6.12 11.44 18.81
C PHE A 100 7.61 11.10 18.79
N PHE A 101 7.98 9.90 19.26
CA PHE A 101 9.39 9.50 19.39
C PHE A 101 10.04 9.04 18.08
N LEU A 102 9.29 8.39 17.17
CA LEU A 102 9.84 7.82 15.94
C LEU A 102 9.63 8.71 14.71
N HIS A 103 8.71 9.68 14.75
CA HIS A 103 8.47 10.60 13.63
C HIS A 103 8.76 12.05 14.00
N ILE A 104 8.09 12.59 15.02
CA ILE A 104 8.15 14.04 15.30
C ILE A 104 9.55 14.47 15.75
N ILE A 105 10.11 13.84 16.78
CA ILE A 105 11.45 14.18 17.29
C ILE A 105 12.53 13.99 16.19
N PRO A 106 12.66 12.81 15.55
CA PRO A 106 13.68 12.62 14.52
C PRO A 106 13.45 13.52 13.30
N GLY A 107 12.19 13.75 12.91
CA GLY A 107 11.83 14.62 11.81
C GLY A 107 12.24 16.07 12.05
N PHE A 108 11.97 16.61 13.23
CA PHE A 108 12.34 17.97 13.60
C PHE A 108 13.87 18.13 13.68
N PHE A 109 14.56 17.14 14.25
CA PHE A 109 16.02 17.14 14.32
C PHE A 109 16.66 17.16 12.92
N LEU A 110 16.25 16.26 12.03
CA LEU A 110 16.77 16.20 10.67
C LEU A 110 16.40 17.43 9.84
N ASP A 111 15.18 17.95 9.98
CA ASP A 111 14.77 19.19 9.31
C ASP A 111 15.58 20.41 9.82
N SER A 112 15.94 20.45 11.09
CA SER A 112 16.80 21.50 11.65
C SER A 112 18.21 21.47 11.05
N LEU A 113 18.79 20.27 10.88
CA LEU A 113 20.08 20.10 10.19
C LEU A 113 20.00 20.53 8.72
N LEU A 114 18.90 20.25 8.03
CA LEU A 114 18.65 20.74 6.67
C LEU A 114 18.61 22.27 6.64
N VAL A 115 17.88 22.91 7.55
CA VAL A 115 17.81 24.37 7.62
C VAL A 115 19.18 25.00 7.90
N ILE A 116 19.95 24.44 8.85
CA ILE A 116 21.31 24.91 9.15
C ILE A 116 22.23 24.78 7.93
N SER A 117 22.03 23.76 7.10
CA SER A 117 22.77 23.58 5.83
C SER A 117 22.19 24.34 4.63
N GLY A 118 21.26 25.28 4.85
CA GLY A 118 20.64 26.10 3.81
C GLY A 118 19.59 25.38 2.96
N GLN A 119 19.18 24.18 3.36
CA GLN A 119 18.18 23.37 2.69
C GLN A 119 16.79 23.56 3.30
N LYS A 120 15.76 23.17 2.56
CA LYS A 120 14.36 23.27 3.02
C LYS A 120 14.01 22.06 3.90
N PRO A 121 13.22 22.27 4.98
CA PRO A 121 12.69 21.17 5.78
C PRO A 121 11.65 20.36 4.97
N ILE A 122 11.69 19.04 5.11
CA ILE A 122 10.90 18.09 4.32
C ILE A 122 10.09 17.15 5.24
N LEU A 123 10.69 16.61 6.31
CA LEU A 123 10.11 15.53 7.10
C LEU A 123 8.91 15.98 7.93
N SER A 124 8.97 17.16 8.54
CA SER A 124 7.84 17.76 9.28
C SER A 124 6.58 17.86 8.41
N LYS A 125 6.72 18.25 7.14
CA LYS A 125 5.63 18.32 6.17
C LYS A 125 5.10 16.93 5.82
N ILE A 126 5.98 15.95 5.67
CA ILE A 126 5.61 14.56 5.41
C ILE A 126 4.80 14.01 6.60
N TYR A 127 5.30 14.18 7.83
CA TYR A 127 4.64 13.68 9.03
C TYR A 127 3.31 14.37 9.32
N SER A 128 3.19 15.67 9.05
CA SER A 128 1.90 16.37 9.12
C SER A 128 0.86 15.78 8.16
N LYS A 129 1.26 15.49 6.91
CA LYS A 129 0.38 14.85 5.93
C LYS A 129 0.01 13.41 6.32
N LEU A 130 0.98 12.64 6.80
CA LEU A 130 0.75 11.27 7.26
C LEU A 130 -0.22 11.24 8.45
N SER A 131 -0.06 12.14 9.42
CA SER A 131 -0.96 12.23 10.58
C SER A 131 -2.40 12.54 10.15
N LYS A 132 -2.60 13.50 9.24
CA LYS A 132 -3.92 13.82 8.67
C LYS A 132 -4.52 12.62 7.95
N ALA A 133 -3.74 11.94 7.10
CA ALA A 133 -4.20 10.77 6.37
C ALA A 133 -4.57 9.61 7.32
N SER A 134 -3.75 9.33 8.34
CA SER A 134 -4.05 8.31 9.35
C SER A 134 -5.36 8.60 10.07
N PHE A 135 -5.60 9.85 10.48
CA PHE A 135 -6.85 10.24 11.14
C PHE A 135 -8.07 10.07 10.23
N SER A 136 -7.96 10.48 8.95
CA SER A 136 -9.04 10.30 7.97
C SER A 136 -9.33 8.83 7.65
N LEU A 137 -8.31 7.97 7.68
CA LEU A 137 -8.44 6.55 7.35
C LEU A 137 -8.81 5.68 8.55
N GLU A 138 -8.75 6.21 9.77
CA GLU A 138 -8.92 5.44 11.00
C GLU A 138 -10.27 4.70 11.04
N TYR A 139 -11.35 5.36 10.63
CA TYR A 139 -12.68 4.75 10.56
C TYR A 139 -12.69 3.48 9.70
N PHE A 140 -11.96 3.50 8.58
CA PHE A 140 -11.87 2.36 7.66
C PHE A 140 -10.88 1.30 8.17
N ALA A 141 -9.78 1.71 8.80
CA ALA A 141 -8.74 0.83 9.31
C ALA A 141 -9.17 -0.03 10.52
N PHE A 142 -10.21 0.40 11.25
CA PHE A 142 -10.76 -0.33 12.41
C PHE A 142 -12.16 -0.91 12.16
N GLY A 143 -12.81 -0.51 11.07
CA GLY A 143 -14.12 -1.04 10.68
C GLY A 143 -14.01 -2.44 10.09
N THR A 144 -15.00 -3.28 10.38
CA THR A 144 -15.22 -4.52 9.61
C THR A 144 -16.37 -4.29 8.65
N TRP A 145 -16.11 -4.53 7.37
CA TRP A 145 -17.05 -4.27 6.29
C TRP A 145 -17.41 -5.58 5.62
N LYS A 146 -18.72 -5.86 5.52
CA LYS A 146 -19.22 -6.98 4.73
C LYS A 146 -19.73 -6.45 3.40
N TRP A 147 -19.01 -6.75 2.34
CA TRP A 147 -19.37 -6.33 0.99
C TRP A 147 -20.15 -7.42 0.26
N ARG A 148 -20.88 -6.99 -0.77
CA ARG A 148 -21.51 -7.85 -1.76
C ARG A 148 -21.07 -7.38 -3.14
N ASN A 149 -20.61 -8.32 -3.98
CA ASN A 149 -20.16 -8.07 -5.35
C ASN A 149 -20.99 -8.83 -6.40
N ASP A 150 -22.23 -9.19 -6.08
CA ASP A 150 -23.11 -10.01 -6.93
C ASP A 150 -23.22 -9.48 -8.37
N ASN A 151 -23.38 -8.17 -8.53
CA ASN A 151 -23.47 -7.53 -9.85
C ASN A 151 -22.17 -7.65 -10.66
N VAL A 152 -21.00 -7.61 -10.01
CA VAL A 152 -19.71 -7.82 -10.67
C VAL A 152 -19.58 -9.27 -11.12
N GLN A 153 -20.00 -10.24 -10.31
CA GLN A 153 -19.97 -11.65 -10.66
C GLN A 153 -20.93 -11.98 -11.82
N SER A 154 -22.13 -11.40 -11.79
CA SER A 154 -23.10 -11.52 -12.87
C SER A 154 -22.61 -10.89 -14.17
N LEU A 155 -21.94 -9.74 -14.10
CA LEU A 155 -21.30 -9.12 -15.26
C LEU A 155 -20.19 -10.02 -15.82
N TRP A 156 -19.30 -10.50 -14.95
CA TRP A 156 -18.22 -11.40 -15.35
C TRP A 156 -18.75 -12.66 -16.03
N SER A 157 -19.82 -13.28 -15.51
CA SER A 157 -20.36 -14.52 -16.08
C SER A 157 -20.92 -14.34 -17.50
N GLN A 158 -21.44 -13.15 -17.83
CA GLN A 158 -22.03 -12.81 -19.13
C GLN A 158 -20.99 -12.48 -20.20
N LEU A 159 -19.74 -12.18 -19.84
CA LEU A 159 -18.68 -11.96 -20.81
C LEU A 159 -18.29 -13.25 -21.54
N GLY A 160 -18.11 -13.13 -22.87
CA GLY A 160 -17.54 -14.19 -23.69
C GLY A 160 -16.09 -14.50 -23.31
N MET A 161 -15.59 -15.66 -23.72
CA MET A 161 -14.21 -16.08 -23.38
C MET A 161 -13.14 -15.10 -23.88
N GLN A 162 -13.35 -14.54 -25.07
CA GLN A 162 -12.44 -13.55 -25.65
C GLN A 162 -12.40 -12.27 -24.80
N ASP A 163 -13.57 -11.75 -24.41
CA ASP A 163 -13.66 -10.54 -23.59
C ASP A 163 -13.12 -10.76 -22.18
N LYS A 164 -13.35 -11.93 -21.57
CA LYS A 164 -12.73 -12.31 -20.29
C LYS A 164 -11.21 -12.30 -20.35
N SER A 165 -10.63 -12.69 -21.48
CA SER A 165 -9.18 -12.65 -21.69
C SER A 165 -8.65 -11.24 -21.90
N LEU A 166 -9.39 -10.39 -22.61
CA LEU A 166 -8.97 -9.01 -22.92
C LEU A 166 -9.18 -8.06 -21.73
N PHE A 167 -10.30 -8.21 -21.04
CA PHE A 167 -10.74 -7.38 -19.92
C PHE A 167 -10.81 -8.23 -18.65
N PHE A 168 -9.68 -8.80 -18.24
CA PHE A 168 -9.64 -9.64 -17.05
C PHE A 168 -9.85 -8.81 -15.76
N PHE A 169 -10.80 -9.20 -14.92
CA PHE A 169 -11.03 -8.59 -13.59
C PHE A 169 -11.59 -9.57 -12.55
N ASP A 170 -11.35 -10.87 -12.71
CA ASP A 170 -11.81 -11.88 -11.74
C ASP A 170 -10.89 -11.95 -10.51
N MET A 171 -11.33 -11.35 -9.41
CA MET A 171 -10.61 -11.39 -8.14
C MET A 171 -10.48 -12.80 -7.55
N GLY A 172 -11.32 -13.76 -7.95
CA GLY A 172 -11.23 -15.15 -7.47
C GLY A 172 -9.94 -15.86 -7.90
N GLN A 173 -9.30 -15.38 -8.96
CA GLN A 173 -8.03 -15.88 -9.47
C GLN A 173 -6.83 -15.04 -9.00
N MET A 174 -7.04 -14.12 -8.05
CA MET A 174 -6.00 -13.24 -7.55
C MET A 174 -4.93 -14.01 -6.76
N ASN A 175 -3.67 -13.92 -7.22
CA ASN A 175 -2.51 -14.39 -6.49
C ASN A 175 -1.83 -13.24 -5.75
N TRP A 176 -2.12 -13.12 -4.46
CA TRP A 176 -1.55 -12.07 -3.61
C TRP A 176 -0.03 -12.06 -3.54
N ARG A 177 0.62 -13.23 -3.61
CA ARG A 177 2.08 -13.33 -3.55
C ARG A 177 2.71 -12.72 -4.81
N GLU A 178 2.20 -13.10 -5.98
CA GLU A 178 2.67 -12.55 -7.26
C GLU A 178 2.36 -11.06 -7.39
N PHE A 179 1.20 -10.63 -6.92
CA PHE A 179 0.87 -9.21 -6.83
C PHE A 179 1.87 -8.45 -5.97
N CYS A 180 2.11 -8.88 -4.73
CA CYS A 180 3.10 -8.29 -3.82
C CYS A 180 4.50 -8.23 -4.47
N ARG A 181 4.93 -9.31 -5.14
CA ARG A 181 6.22 -9.36 -5.86
C ARG A 181 6.30 -8.29 -6.95
N ALA A 182 5.28 -8.19 -7.80
CA ALA A 182 5.22 -7.23 -8.90
C ALA A 182 5.17 -5.78 -8.38
N ILE A 183 4.33 -5.49 -7.38
CA ILE A 183 4.19 -4.13 -6.86
C ILE A 183 5.44 -3.65 -6.12
N MET A 184 6.20 -4.52 -5.45
CA MET A 184 7.44 -4.08 -4.76
C MET A 184 8.49 -3.60 -5.76
N LEU A 185 8.68 -4.34 -6.86
CA LEU A 185 9.54 -3.92 -7.96
C LEU A 185 9.01 -2.64 -8.64
N GLY A 186 7.70 -2.60 -8.92
CA GLY A 186 7.04 -1.45 -9.54
C GLY A 186 7.14 -0.19 -8.68
N MET A 187 6.94 -0.28 -7.38
CA MET A 187 7.11 0.83 -6.44
C MET A 187 8.53 1.37 -6.48
N ARG A 188 9.54 0.49 -6.49
CA ARG A 188 10.93 0.90 -6.61
C ARG A 188 11.19 1.69 -7.90
N VAL A 189 10.83 1.13 -9.05
CA VAL A 189 11.17 1.68 -10.36
C VAL A 189 10.34 2.92 -10.69
N TYR A 190 9.02 2.84 -10.54
CA TYR A 190 8.11 3.86 -11.05
C TYR A 190 7.73 4.92 -10.01
N LEU A 191 7.53 4.51 -8.75
CA LEU A 191 7.05 5.43 -7.71
C LEU A 191 8.21 6.13 -6.97
N VAL A 192 9.22 5.36 -6.56
CA VAL A 192 10.44 5.88 -5.92
C VAL A 192 11.42 6.43 -6.97
N LYS A 193 11.23 6.09 -8.26
CA LYS A 193 12.11 6.51 -9.36
C LYS A 193 13.55 6.09 -9.12
N ASP A 194 13.73 4.83 -8.72
CA ASP A 194 15.03 4.24 -8.44
C ASP A 194 15.27 3.03 -9.35
N GLY A 195 16.10 3.23 -10.37
CA GLY A 195 16.33 2.26 -11.44
C GLY A 195 16.97 0.96 -10.96
N ILE A 196 16.86 -0.10 -11.77
CA ILE A 196 17.42 -1.43 -11.44
C ILE A 196 18.95 -1.39 -11.31
N HIS A 197 19.63 -0.56 -12.11
CA HIS A 197 21.09 -0.44 -12.10
C HIS A 197 21.67 0.02 -10.75
N THR A 198 20.90 0.73 -9.91
CA THR A 198 21.37 1.17 -8.58
C THR A 198 21.24 0.09 -7.50
N LEU A 199 20.59 -1.05 -7.80
CA LEU A 199 20.28 -2.09 -6.83
C LEU A 199 21.50 -2.62 -6.07
N PRO A 200 22.68 -2.86 -6.69
CA PRO A 200 23.87 -3.28 -5.94
C PRO A 200 24.29 -2.24 -4.88
N ALA A 201 24.23 -0.95 -5.21
CA ALA A 201 24.54 0.12 -4.26
C ALA A 201 23.46 0.24 -3.18
N ALA A 202 22.19 0.09 -3.55
CA ALA A 202 21.07 0.11 -2.61
C ALA A 202 21.18 -1.02 -1.58
N ARG A 203 21.57 -2.24 -1.99
CA ARG A 203 21.80 -3.38 -1.08
C ARG A 203 22.94 -3.11 -0.10
N ARG A 204 24.07 -2.54 -0.56
CA ARG A 204 25.17 -2.13 0.33
C ARG A 204 24.72 -1.08 1.36
N LYS A 205 23.97 -0.07 0.92
CA LYS A 205 23.40 0.94 1.82
C LYS A 205 22.43 0.31 2.81
N TRP A 206 21.58 -0.59 2.34
CA TRP A 206 20.60 -1.30 3.17
C TRP A 206 21.25 -2.10 4.29
N GLN A 207 22.34 -2.80 4.00
CA GLN A 207 23.10 -3.54 5.01
C GLN A 207 23.69 -2.61 6.08
N ARG A 208 24.21 -1.43 5.69
CA ARG A 208 24.70 -0.43 6.66
C ARG A 208 23.57 0.10 7.54
N LEU A 209 22.41 0.40 6.95
CA LEU A 209 21.22 0.83 7.69
C LEU A 209 20.74 -0.26 8.65
N TRP A 210 20.77 -1.53 8.24
CA TRP A 210 20.44 -2.66 9.10
C TRP A 210 21.39 -2.77 10.29
N ILE A 211 22.71 -2.66 10.07
CA ILE A 211 23.70 -2.66 11.17
C ILE A 211 23.41 -1.51 12.13
N ALA A 212 23.27 -0.28 11.62
CA ALA A 212 22.98 0.89 12.43
C ALA A 212 21.69 0.73 13.25
N HIS A 213 20.64 0.18 12.63
CA HIS A 213 19.37 -0.08 13.31
C HIS A 213 19.52 -1.05 14.47
N ASN A 214 20.26 -2.15 14.31
CA ASN A 214 20.43 -3.13 15.38
C ASN A 214 21.34 -2.66 16.52
N ILE A 215 22.28 -1.75 16.26
CA ILE A 215 23.14 -1.16 17.31
C ILE A 215 22.35 -0.19 18.19
N LEU A 216 21.38 0.52 17.62
CA LEU A 216 20.57 1.53 18.29
C LEU A 216 19.27 0.96 18.89
N LYS A 217 19.04 -0.35 18.76
CA LYS A 217 17.79 -1.02 19.15
C LYS A 217 17.78 -1.38 20.63
#